data_AF-A0A816WSJ9-F1
#
_entry.id   AF-A0A816WSJ9-F1
#
_cell.length_a   1.000
_cell.length_b   1.000
_cell.length_c   1.000
_cell.angle_alpha   90.00
_cell.angle_beta   90.00
_cell.angle_gamma   90.00
#
_symmetry.space_group_name_H-M   'P 1'
#
loop_
_entity.id
_entity.type
_entity.pdbx_description
1 polymer ?
#
loop_
_entity_poly.entity_id
_entity_poly.type
_entity_poly.pdbx_seq_one_letter_code
_entity_poly.pdbx_strand_id
1 'polypeptide(L)'
;MALQVYQRYEIVFLSQHPLGSKLSHMTVAKAVHCDEKTVKRRLKRWKQSKDLTDAPRSGRSCVTTPKQHQKLVALAEQQTFVTSQDITNQLNKKGVEISQRTVR
;
A
#
# COMPACT_ATOMS: atom_id res chain seq x y z
N MET A 1 6.76 6.04 3.31
CA MET A 1 6.85 4.80 2.52
C MET A 1 6.18 3.64 3.24
N ALA A 2 5.62 2.68 2.50
CA ALA A 2 5.08 1.46 3.10
C ALA A 2 6.23 0.51 3.45
N LEU A 3 6.41 0.22 4.74
CA LEU A 3 7.41 -0.76 5.18
C LEU A 3 7.05 -2.14 4.66
N GLN A 4 8.01 -2.93 4.23
CA GLN A 4 7.77 -4.34 3.91
C GLN A 4 7.41 -5.13 5.18
N VAL A 5 6.81 -6.31 5.05
CA VAL A 5 6.37 -7.10 6.21
C VAL A 5 7.55 -7.48 7.11
N TYR A 6 8.70 -7.85 6.51
CA TYR A 6 9.91 -8.22 7.25
C TYR A 6 10.41 -7.06 8.14
N GLN A 7 10.39 -5.83 7.62
CA GLN A 7 10.83 -4.64 8.37
C GLN A 7 9.93 -4.39 9.60
N ARG A 8 8.63 -4.67 9.47
CA ARG A 8 7.69 -4.52 10.59
C ARG A 8 7.93 -5.57 11.65
N TYR A 9 8.19 -6.81 11.23
CA TYR A 9 8.58 -7.89 12.14
C TYR A 9 9.86 -7.50 12.88
N GLU A 10 10.88 -7.03 12.18
CA GLU A 10 12.17 -6.63 12.76
C GLU A 10 12.02 -5.51 13.80
N ILE A 11 11.16 -4.52 13.54
CA ILE A 11 10.81 -3.48 14.52
C ILE A 11 10.25 -4.09 15.81
N VAL A 12 9.31 -5.02 15.71
CA VAL A 12 8.69 -5.67 16.87
C VAL A 12 9.71 -6.58 17.57
N PHE A 13 10.49 -7.32 16.81
CA PHE A 13 11.51 -8.23 17.30
C PHE A 13 12.56 -7.50 18.13
N LEU A 14 13.18 -6.45 17.57
CA LEU A 14 14.25 -5.71 18.23
C LEU A 14 13.77 -4.90 19.45
N SER A 15 12.49 -4.53 19.52
CA SER A 15 11.97 -3.67 20.60
C SER A 15 11.23 -4.40 21.72
N GLN A 16 10.35 -5.37 21.39
CA GLN A 16 9.39 -5.93 22.35
C GLN A 16 9.44 -7.44 22.49
N HIS A 17 10.04 -8.16 21.54
CA HIS A 17 10.06 -9.62 21.58
C HIS A 17 10.94 -10.13 22.74
N PRO A 18 10.53 -11.20 23.45
CA PRO A 18 11.28 -11.71 24.60
C PRO A 18 12.70 -12.17 24.25
N LEU A 19 12.88 -12.73 23.05
CA LEU A 19 14.19 -13.11 22.49
C LEU A 19 14.93 -11.96 21.81
N GLY A 20 14.35 -10.76 21.81
CA GLY A 20 14.91 -9.57 21.18
C GLY A 20 15.81 -8.78 22.11
N SER A 21 16.69 -7.97 21.54
CA SER A 21 17.68 -7.15 22.26
C SER A 21 17.10 -5.89 22.96
N LYS A 22 15.78 -5.70 22.95
CA LYS A 22 15.04 -4.59 23.60
C LYS A 22 15.69 -3.22 23.37
N LEU A 23 16.03 -2.95 22.11
CA LEU A 23 16.74 -1.74 21.71
C LEU A 23 15.85 -0.49 21.81
N SER A 24 16.51 0.67 21.94
CA SER A 24 15.83 1.96 21.88
C SER A 24 15.16 2.19 20.51
N HIS A 25 14.07 2.96 20.49
CA HIS A 25 13.36 3.25 19.23
C HIS A 25 14.25 3.90 18.16
N MET A 26 15.20 4.75 18.57
CA MET A 26 16.15 5.36 17.64
C MET A 26 17.13 4.35 17.04
N THR A 27 17.59 3.39 17.84
CA THR A 27 18.49 2.33 17.37
C THR A 27 17.77 1.42 16.38
N VAL A 28 16.52 1.03 16.68
CA VAL A 28 15.67 0.24 15.78
C VAL A 28 15.40 0.99 14.47
N ALA A 29 15.11 2.29 14.56
CA ALA A 29 14.90 3.15 13.40
C ALA A 29 16.10 3.15 12.45
N LYS A 30 17.32 3.26 13.00
CA LYS A 30 18.56 3.17 12.22
C LYS A 30 18.77 1.80 11.58
N ALA A 31 18.52 0.72 12.32
CA ALA A 31 18.68 -0.65 11.82
C ALA A 31 17.72 -0.98 10.66
N VAL A 32 16.46 -0.53 10.77
CA VAL A 32 15.40 -0.80 9.78
C VAL A 32 15.35 0.26 8.68
N HIS A 33 16.24 1.27 8.72
CA HIS A 33 16.28 2.41 7.81
C HIS A 33 14.93 3.16 7.70
N CYS A 34 14.33 3.48 8.85
CA CYS A 34 13.08 4.24 8.92
C CYS A 34 13.10 5.30 10.02
N ASP A 35 12.15 6.24 9.99
CA ASP A 35 12.04 7.25 11.04
C ASP A 35 11.58 6.68 12.40
N GLU A 36 12.05 7.25 13.49
CA GLU A 36 11.65 6.88 14.86
C GLU A 36 10.13 6.98 15.08
N LYS A 37 9.48 7.99 14.46
CA LYS A 37 8.01 8.14 14.49
C LYS A 37 7.31 6.91 13.89
N THR A 38 7.90 6.30 12.87
CA THR A 38 7.37 5.09 12.22
C THR A 38 7.47 3.90 13.16
N VAL A 39 8.60 3.72 13.84
CA VAL A 39 8.80 2.69 14.88
C VAL A 39 7.74 2.84 15.98
N LYS A 40 7.61 4.03 16.57
CA LYS A 40 6.62 4.32 17.63
C LYS A 40 5.19 3.98 17.18
N ARG A 41 4.79 4.43 15.98
CA ARG A 41 3.46 4.16 15.42
C ARG A 41 3.21 2.66 15.24
N ARG A 42 4.21 1.93 14.73
CA ARG A 42 4.11 0.48 14.52
C ARG A 42 3.98 -0.28 15.83
N LEU A 43 4.81 0.05 16.83
CA LEU A 43 4.72 -0.57 18.15
C LEU A 43 3.39 -0.27 18.84
N LYS A 44 2.83 0.95 18.68
CA LYS A 44 1.49 1.28 19.18
C LYS A 44 0.42 0.40 18.52
N ARG A 45 0.47 0.23 17.20
CA ARG A 45 -0.47 -0.64 16.46
C ARG A 45 -0.31 -2.10 16.89
N TRP A 46 0.92 -2.59 17.03
CA TRP A 46 1.21 -3.95 17.49
C TRP A 46 0.60 -4.23 18.87
N LYS A 47 0.69 -3.27 19.81
CA LYS A 47 0.04 -3.41 21.13
C LYS A 47 -1.50 -3.51 21.05
N GLN A 48 -2.12 -2.96 20.01
CA GLN A 48 -3.58 -2.95 19.85
C GLN A 48 -4.10 -4.20 19.15
N SER A 49 -3.51 -4.59 18.01
CA SER A 49 -4.03 -5.67 17.17
C SER A 49 -3.15 -6.93 17.13
N LYS A 50 -1.88 -6.84 17.56
CA LYS A 50 -0.83 -7.87 17.33
C LYS A 50 -0.73 -8.31 15.87
N ASP A 51 -1.04 -7.39 14.95
CA ASP A 51 -0.98 -7.62 13.52
C ASP A 51 0.14 -6.79 12.87
N LEU A 52 0.89 -7.42 11.96
CA LEU A 52 1.94 -6.81 11.17
C LEU A 52 1.42 -6.31 9.81
N THR A 53 0.22 -6.71 9.39
CA THR A 53 -0.35 -6.24 8.14
C THR A 53 -0.67 -4.74 8.18
N ASP A 54 -0.80 -4.14 6.99
CA ASP A 54 -1.30 -2.78 6.92
C ASP A 54 -2.81 -2.80 6.91
N ALA A 55 -3.39 -1.91 7.71
CA ALA A 55 -4.80 -1.61 7.58
C ALA A 55 -5.09 -1.17 6.14
N PRO A 56 -6.28 -1.50 5.61
CA PRO A 56 -6.71 -1.02 4.31
C PRO A 56 -6.63 0.51 4.28
N ARG A 57 -6.33 1.07 3.10
CA ARG A 57 -6.28 2.52 2.92
C ARG A 57 -7.61 3.13 3.37
N SER A 58 -7.53 4.11 4.25
CA SER A 58 -8.68 4.95 4.60
C SER A 58 -9.06 5.80 3.39
N GLY A 59 -10.35 5.88 3.07
CA GLY A 59 -10.86 6.70 1.98
C GLY A 59 -12.02 6.04 1.25
N ARG A 60 -12.48 6.70 0.18
CA ARG A 60 -13.52 6.14 -0.70
C ARG A 60 -12.99 4.85 -1.34
N SER A 61 -13.77 3.78 -1.25
CA SER A 61 -13.46 2.52 -1.91
C SER A 61 -13.28 2.75 -3.42
N CYS A 62 -12.29 2.08 -4.02
CA CYS A 62 -12.16 2.04 -5.46
C CYS A 62 -13.44 1.46 -6.08
N VAL A 63 -13.98 2.13 -7.09
CA VAL A 63 -15.14 1.67 -7.85
C VAL A 63 -14.73 0.54 -8.81
N THR A 64 -13.47 0.55 -9.25
CA THR A 64 -12.93 -0.44 -10.18
C THR A 64 -12.50 -1.71 -9.47
N THR A 65 -12.80 -2.85 -10.09
CA THR A 65 -12.28 -4.16 -9.66
C THR A 65 -10.79 -4.30 -10.03
N PRO A 66 -10.04 -5.20 -9.36
CA PRO A 66 -8.63 -5.44 -9.69
C PRO A 66 -8.40 -5.81 -11.16
N LYS A 67 -9.30 -6.62 -11.74
CA LYS A 67 -9.25 -7.02 -13.15
C LYS A 67 -9.47 -5.83 -14.10
N GLN A 68 -10.40 -4.94 -13.77
CA GLN A 68 -10.63 -3.72 -14.55
C GLN A 68 -9.44 -2.77 -14.46
N HIS A 69 -8.84 -2.63 -13.28
CA HIS A 69 -7.65 -1.82 -13.08
C HIS A 69 -6.45 -2.32 -13.88
N GLN A 70 -6.21 -3.64 -13.90
CA GLN A 70 -5.15 -4.24 -14.73
C GLN A 70 -5.37 -3.96 -16.22
N LYS A 71 -6.62 -4.06 -16.71
CA LYS A 71 -6.94 -3.71 -18.10
C LYS A 71 -6.72 -2.24 -18.40
N LEU A 72 -7.07 -1.34 -17.47
CA LEU A 72 -6.81 0.10 -17.60
C LEU A 72 -5.32 0.38 -17.76
N VAL A 73 -4.49 -0.19 -16.87
CA VAL A 73 -3.04 -0.04 -16.90
C VAL A 73 -2.46 -0.59 -18.19
N ALA A 74 -2.85 -1.81 -18.60
CA ALA A 74 -2.36 -2.42 -19.83
C ALA A 74 -2.70 -1.60 -21.09
N LEU A 75 -3.89 -1.01 -21.16
CA LEU A 75 -4.27 -0.13 -22.29
C LEU A 75 -3.47 1.18 -22.30
N ALA A 76 -3.24 1.76 -21.13
CA ALA A 76 -2.44 2.98 -21.00
C ALA A 76 -0.95 2.73 -21.33
N GLU A 77 -0.41 1.55 -20.99
CA GLU A 77 0.97 1.18 -21.30
C GLU A 77 1.19 0.84 -22.78
N GLN A 78 0.18 0.26 -23.46
CA GLN A 78 0.29 -0.13 -24.87
C GLN A 78 0.36 1.05 -25.84
N GLN A 79 -0.19 2.20 -25.47
CA GLN A 79 -0.35 3.34 -26.38
C GLN A 79 -0.06 4.64 -25.64
N THR A 80 1.04 5.31 -26.00
CA THR A 80 1.57 6.50 -25.29
C THR A 80 0.66 7.73 -25.38
N PHE A 81 -0.18 7.85 -26.42
CA PHE A 81 -0.99 9.03 -26.71
C PHE A 81 -2.50 8.84 -26.53
N VAL A 82 -2.92 7.87 -25.70
CA VAL A 82 -4.34 7.58 -25.49
C VAL A 82 -4.94 8.53 -24.48
N THR A 83 -6.11 9.08 -24.82
CA THR A 83 -6.85 9.92 -23.88
C THR A 83 -7.71 9.09 -22.93
N SER A 84 -8.09 9.67 -21.79
CA SER A 84 -9.06 9.05 -20.89
C SER A 84 -10.39 8.70 -21.58
N GLN A 85 -10.81 9.49 -22.57
CA GLN A 85 -12.00 9.22 -23.39
C GLN A 85 -11.82 7.98 -24.26
N ASP A 86 -10.68 7.84 -24.91
CA ASP A 86 -10.39 6.68 -25.76
C ASP A 86 -10.39 5.38 -24.95
N ILE A 87 -9.77 5.40 -23.77
CA ILE A 87 -9.78 4.25 -22.85
C ILE A 87 -11.21 3.93 -22.40
N THR A 88 -12.03 4.92 -22.03
CA THR A 88 -13.43 4.66 -21.67
C THR A 88 -14.22 4.07 -22.82
N ASN A 89 -14.05 4.59 -24.03
CA ASN A 89 -14.73 4.09 -25.21
C ASN A 89 -14.33 2.66 -25.52
N GLN A 90 -13.05 2.32 -25.41
CA GLN A 90 -12.56 0.96 -25.60
C GLN A 90 -13.07 -0.02 -24.54
N LEU A 91 -13.20 0.42 -23.28
CA LEU A 91 -13.70 -0.43 -22.19
C LEU A 91 -15.22 -0.60 -22.26
N ASN A 92 -15.96 0.46 -22.58
CA ASN A 92 -17.40 0.39 -22.81
C ASN A 92 -17.73 -0.57 -23.97
N LYS A 93 -16.96 -0.53 -25.07
CA LYS A 93 -17.06 -1.51 -26.18
C LYS A 93 -16.84 -2.96 -25.73
N LYS A 94 -16.07 -3.18 -24.66
CA LYS A 94 -15.80 -4.50 -24.07
C LYS A 94 -16.79 -4.87 -22.95
N GLY A 95 -17.89 -4.11 -22.80
CA GLY A 95 -18.92 -4.34 -21.80
C GLY A 95 -18.54 -3.90 -20.37
N VAL A 96 -17.56 -3.01 -20.22
CA VAL A 96 -17.09 -2.51 -18.92
C VAL A 96 -17.47 -1.03 -18.79
N GLU A 97 -18.54 -0.74 -18.05
CA GLU A 97 -19.03 0.62 -17.81
C GLU A 97 -18.16 1.35 -16.79
N ILE A 98 -17.33 2.30 -17.24
CA ILE A 98 -16.47 3.12 -16.38
C ILE A 98 -16.55 4.59 -16.81
N SER A 99 -16.69 5.49 -15.83
CA SER A 99 -16.70 6.92 -16.09
C SER A 99 -15.31 7.46 -16.46
N GLN A 100 -15.24 8.48 -17.32
CA GLN A 100 -13.98 9.12 -17.69
C GLN A 100 -13.20 9.64 -16.48
N ARG A 101 -13.91 10.13 -15.46
CA ARG A 101 -13.31 10.60 -14.20
C ARG A 101 -12.62 9.48 -13.41
N THR A 102 -13.05 8.24 -13.58
CA THR A 102 -12.43 7.07 -12.95
C THR A 102 -11.14 6.64 -13.66
N VAL A 103 -11.00 6.98 -14.94
CA VAL A 103 -9.81 6.68 -15.75
C VAL A 103 -8.71 7.72 -15.61
N ARG A 104 -9.09 9.00 -15.48
CA ARG A 104 -8.16 10.13 -15.28
C ARG A 104 -7.40 10.01 -13.97
#